data_AF-A0A2E5ZBC4-F1
#
_entry.id   AF-A0A2E5ZBC4-F1
#
_cell.length_a   1.000
_cell.length_b   1.000
_cell.length_c   1.000
_cell.angle_alpha   90.00
_cell.angle_beta   90.00
_cell.angle_gamma   90.00
#
_symmetry.space_group_name_H-M   'P 1'
#
loop_
_entity.id
_entity.type
_entity.pdbx_description
1 polymer ?
#
loop_
_entity_poly.entity_id
_entity_poly.type
_entity_poly.pdbx_seq_one_letter_code
_entity_poly.pdbx_strand_id
1 'polypeptide(L)'
;MEASTDAWMVRRGGKRIGLFERISRGWKMTKLGIAVVRADPELMVYTFLSAVFSLVAIGAAVSSSVGLDVLASDPECVGENCGSELVLAHAAIWFVFYLLVSVITVFWNAAIIASAYERLSSGTNPSFSYGIGQAIKCLPQILVWGVIAGTVGLFIKILEGLAHSEDAPPPLRIIAGLASFIIGIAWWIVTFFVIPMIVLERSGVLDGMGKSTELFKRTWGEDVASHVSTGLLMILCILLLFGISTPLMMAGDVGLILGLIILAVGLLLTVLFFSTVEAVSRASLFYYAKTGQMPPMAAKVGISF
;
A
#
# COMPACT_ATOMS: atom_id res chain seq x y z
N MET A 1 21.12 26.99 -30.66
CA MET A 1 21.56 25.94 -29.71
C MET A 1 20.32 25.13 -29.35
N GLU A 2 19.65 24.56 -30.34
CA GLU A 2 19.87 23.21 -30.90
C GLU A 2 19.59 22.07 -29.90
N ALA A 3 18.35 21.61 -29.99
CA ALA A 3 17.82 20.26 -29.81
C ALA A 3 18.72 19.20 -29.14
N SER A 4 18.31 18.77 -27.93
CA SER A 4 18.62 17.44 -27.40
C SER A 4 17.36 16.57 -27.43
N THR A 5 16.91 16.24 -28.64
CA THR A 5 16.08 15.06 -28.92
C THR A 5 17.00 13.84 -29.02
N ASP A 6 16.50 12.67 -28.61
CA ASP A 6 17.02 11.32 -28.89
C ASP A 6 18.11 10.72 -27.98
N ALA A 7 17.73 10.43 -26.73
CA ALA A 7 18.39 9.40 -25.90
C ALA A 7 17.47 8.19 -25.58
N TRP A 8 16.44 7.94 -26.39
CA TRP A 8 15.60 6.74 -26.30
C TRP A 8 16.04 5.66 -27.29
N MET A 9 17.18 5.04 -27.01
CA MET A 9 17.59 3.79 -27.67
C MET A 9 17.94 2.71 -26.65
N VAL A 10 16.91 2.00 -26.18
CA VAL A 10 17.04 0.58 -25.82
C VAL A 10 15.95 -0.20 -26.55
N ARG A 11 16.13 -0.33 -27.87
CA ARG A 11 15.52 -1.39 -28.66
C ARG A 11 16.32 -2.67 -28.36
N ARG A 12 15.93 -3.44 -27.35
CA ARG A 12 16.19 -4.89 -27.39
C ARG A 12 15.13 -5.52 -28.27
N GLY A 13 15.59 -6.37 -29.18
CA GLY A 13 14.90 -6.81 -30.39
C GLY A 13 13.44 -7.23 -30.19
N GLY A 14 12.64 -7.01 -31.23
CA GLY A 14 11.21 -7.31 -31.31
C GLY A 14 10.87 -8.80 -31.23
N LYS A 15 11.15 -9.43 -30.09
CA LYS A 15 10.37 -10.57 -29.60
C LYS A 15 9.33 -10.00 -28.65
N ARG A 16 8.04 -10.24 -28.93
CA ARG A 16 6.99 -10.02 -27.92
C ARG A 16 7.41 -10.85 -26.71
N ILE A 17 7.74 -10.17 -25.62
CA ILE A 17 8.12 -10.88 -24.40
C ILE A 17 6.93 -11.74 -23.98
N GLY A 18 7.15 -13.05 -23.87
CA GLY A 18 6.10 -13.99 -23.50
C GLY A 18 5.54 -13.68 -22.12
N LEU A 19 4.25 -13.94 -21.92
CA LEU A 19 3.58 -13.74 -20.62
C LEU A 19 4.33 -14.45 -19.47
N PHE A 20 4.84 -15.65 -19.72
CA PHE A 20 5.61 -16.43 -18.74
C PHE A 20 6.91 -15.74 -18.32
N GLU A 21 7.64 -15.11 -19.26
CA GLU A 21 8.84 -14.34 -18.94
C GLU A 21 8.49 -13.13 -18.07
N ARG A 22 7.39 -12.43 -18.36
CA ARG A 22 6.91 -11.31 -17.52
C ARG A 22 6.58 -11.77 -16.11
N ILE A 23 5.89 -12.90 -15.99
CA ILE A 23 5.55 -13.49 -14.68
C ILE A 23 6.82 -13.90 -13.91
N SER A 24 7.75 -14.56 -14.59
CA SER A 24 9.05 -14.94 -14.02
C SER A 24 9.83 -13.72 -13.53
N ARG A 25 9.80 -12.61 -14.29
CA ARG A 25 10.39 -11.34 -13.87
C ARG A 25 9.70 -10.74 -12.65
N GLY A 26 8.36 -10.73 -12.59
CA GLY A 26 7.62 -10.29 -11.42
C GLY A 26 7.97 -11.09 -10.16
N TRP A 27 8.14 -12.41 -10.29
CA TRP A 27 8.62 -13.26 -9.20
C TRP A 27 10.06 -12.89 -8.76
N LYS A 28 10.95 -12.60 -9.71
CA LYS A 28 12.31 -12.13 -9.41
C LYS A 28 12.30 -10.76 -8.70
N MET A 29 11.36 -9.86 -9.02
CA MET A 29 11.18 -8.59 -8.31
C MET A 29 10.77 -8.80 -6.85
N THR A 30 9.84 -9.73 -6.60
CA THR A 30 9.46 -10.09 -5.22
C THR A 30 10.63 -10.66 -4.43
N LYS A 31 11.44 -11.54 -5.04
CA LYS A 31 12.68 -12.04 -4.41
C LYS A 31 13.67 -10.92 -4.11
N LEU A 32 13.81 -9.96 -5.02
CA LEU A 32 14.66 -8.79 -4.81
C LEU A 32 14.14 -7.95 -3.63
N GLY A 33 12.82 -7.70 -3.56
CA GLY A 33 12.20 -7.03 -2.42
C GLY A 33 12.48 -7.72 -1.10
N ILE A 34 12.30 -9.05 -1.04
CA ILE A 34 12.63 -9.87 0.13
C ILE A 34 14.11 -9.75 0.51
N ALA A 35 15.02 -9.84 -0.46
CA ALA A 35 16.46 -9.73 -0.22
C ALA A 35 16.85 -8.35 0.32
N VAL A 36 16.25 -7.29 -0.22
CA VAL A 36 16.50 -5.91 0.22
C VAL A 36 15.98 -5.68 1.64
N VAL A 37 14.74 -6.08 1.95
CA VAL A 37 14.18 -5.92 3.30
C VAL A 37 14.95 -6.74 4.34
N ARG A 38 15.41 -7.95 3.98
CA ARG A 38 16.27 -8.74 4.87
C ARG A 38 17.64 -8.11 5.10
N ALA A 39 18.21 -7.48 4.08
CA ALA A 39 19.49 -6.81 4.18
C ALA A 39 19.40 -5.43 4.85
N ASP A 40 18.21 -4.86 5.00
CA ASP A 40 17.96 -3.59 5.68
C ASP A 40 16.60 -3.59 6.38
N PRO A 41 16.57 -4.08 7.63
CA PRO A 41 15.35 -4.08 8.43
C PRO A 41 14.92 -2.66 8.84
N GLU A 42 15.73 -1.61 8.64
CA GLU A 42 15.30 -0.23 8.89
C GLU A 42 14.10 0.16 8.00
N LEU A 43 13.96 -0.46 6.82
CA LEU A 43 12.80 -0.29 5.95
C LEU A 43 11.48 -0.70 6.64
N MET A 44 11.51 -1.71 7.52
CA MET A 44 10.34 -2.15 8.27
C MET A 44 9.94 -1.15 9.36
N VAL A 45 10.89 -0.33 9.84
CA VAL A 45 10.61 0.70 10.85
C VAL A 45 9.68 1.76 10.29
N TYR A 46 9.80 2.13 9.02
CA TYR A 46 8.85 3.04 8.37
C TYR A 46 7.43 2.47 8.35
N THR A 47 7.28 1.20 7.99
CA THR A 47 5.97 0.50 7.97
C THR A 47 5.39 0.41 9.37
N PHE A 48 6.22 0.11 10.37
CA PHE A 48 5.82 0.09 11.77
C PHE A 48 5.35 1.46 12.26
N LEU A 49 6.11 2.52 11.98
CA LEU A 49 5.71 3.89 12.34
C LEU A 49 4.44 4.32 11.62
N SER A 50 4.26 3.94 10.35
CA SER A 50 3.01 4.15 9.62
C SER A 50 1.82 3.51 10.34
N ALA A 51 1.96 2.27 10.79
CA ALA A 51 0.92 1.57 11.52
C ALA A 51 0.63 2.25 12.86
N VAL A 52 1.67 2.59 13.64
CA VAL A 52 1.53 3.28 14.94
C VAL A 52 0.82 4.62 14.77
N PHE A 53 1.26 5.48 13.85
CA PHE A 53 0.63 6.79 13.65
C PHE A 53 -0.80 6.66 13.13
N SER A 54 -1.08 5.65 12.29
CA SER A 54 -2.45 5.36 11.85
C SER A 54 -3.33 4.91 13.02
N LEU A 55 -2.83 4.06 13.92
CA LEU A 55 -3.56 3.63 15.12
C LEU A 55 -3.80 4.79 16.08
N VAL A 56 -2.83 5.69 16.25
CA VAL A 56 -3.01 6.91 17.05
C VAL A 56 -4.10 7.80 16.45
N ALA A 57 -4.12 7.98 15.13
CA ALA A 57 -5.18 8.72 14.45
C ALA A 57 -6.56 8.06 14.63
N ILE A 58 -6.65 6.73 14.54
CA ILE A 58 -7.90 5.99 14.81
C ILE A 58 -8.32 6.15 16.27
N GLY A 59 -7.40 6.03 17.23
CA GLY A 59 -7.69 6.24 18.65
C GLY A 59 -8.17 7.65 18.96
N ALA A 60 -7.61 8.66 18.30
CA ALA A 60 -8.06 10.04 18.38
C ALA A 60 -9.45 10.24 17.76
N ALA A 61 -9.78 9.52 16.68
CA ALA A 61 -11.12 9.52 16.08
C ALA A 61 -12.17 8.97 17.06
N VAL A 62 -11.89 7.82 17.67
CA VAL A 62 -12.76 7.20 18.68
C VAL A 62 -12.92 8.11 19.88
N SER A 63 -11.81 8.68 20.40
CA SER A 63 -11.84 9.60 21.54
C SER A 63 -12.66 10.86 21.25
N SER A 64 -12.53 11.41 20.04
CA SER A 64 -13.29 12.59 19.61
C SER A 64 -14.78 12.29 19.46
N SER A 65 -15.12 11.10 18.93
CA SER A 65 -16.49 10.62 18.79
C SER A 65 -17.16 10.44 20.16
N VAL A 66 -16.52 9.71 21.08
CA VAL A 66 -17.05 9.49 22.43
C VAL A 66 -17.12 10.81 23.22
N GLY A 67 -16.12 11.68 23.07
CA GLY A 67 -16.13 13.00 23.69
C GLY A 67 -17.29 13.88 23.20
N LEU A 68 -17.64 13.79 21.92
CA LEU A 68 -18.81 14.46 21.36
C LEU A 68 -20.10 13.94 21.99
N ASP A 69 -20.26 12.62 22.15
CA ASP A 69 -21.43 12.04 22.82
C ASP A 69 -21.58 12.55 24.25
N VAL A 70 -20.50 12.64 25.02
CA VAL A 70 -20.52 13.12 26.41
C VAL A 70 -20.90 14.61 26.51
N LEU A 71 -20.49 15.42 25.53
CA LEU A 71 -20.73 16.87 25.54
C LEU A 71 -22.09 17.26 24.94
N ALA A 72 -22.58 16.48 23.98
CA ALA A 72 -23.77 16.79 23.20
C ALA A 72 -24.96 15.86 23.49
N SER A 73 -24.83 14.91 24.44
CA SER A 73 -25.96 14.10 24.89
C SER A 73 -26.99 14.99 25.61
N ASP A 74 -28.08 15.30 24.93
CA ASP A 74 -29.27 15.90 25.54
C ASP A 74 -30.26 14.78 25.92
N PRO A 75 -30.43 14.47 27.21
CA PRO A 75 -31.34 13.41 27.66
C PRO A 75 -32.82 13.71 27.39
N GLU A 76 -33.19 14.94 26.99
CA GLU A 76 -34.58 15.35 26.73
C GLU A 76 -34.96 15.34 25.23
N CYS A 77 -34.03 15.08 24.31
CA CYS A 77 -34.31 15.09 22.87
C CYS A 77 -34.93 13.75 22.41
N VAL A 78 -36.27 13.72 22.32
CA VAL A 78 -37.04 12.56 21.80
C VAL A 78 -37.79 12.98 20.53
N GLY A 79 -37.32 12.55 19.36
CA GLY A 79 -37.98 12.83 18.07
C GLY A 79 -37.20 12.31 16.85
N GLU A 80 -37.87 12.20 15.70
CA GLU A 80 -37.34 11.62 14.45
C GLU A 80 -36.17 12.42 13.83
N ASN A 81 -36.05 13.71 14.18
CA ASN A 81 -34.97 14.60 13.75
C ASN A 81 -33.88 14.84 14.81
N CYS A 82 -34.06 14.30 16.04
CA CYS A 82 -33.04 14.37 17.08
C CYS A 82 -31.81 13.55 16.65
N GLY A 83 -30.63 14.17 16.73
CA GLY A 83 -29.36 13.50 16.43
C GLY A 83 -28.94 13.53 14.96
N SER A 84 -29.68 14.15 14.04
CA SER A 84 -29.21 14.32 12.64
C SER A 84 -27.90 15.13 12.55
N GLU A 85 -27.81 16.22 13.31
CA GLU A 85 -26.57 17.01 13.45
C GLU A 85 -25.46 16.22 14.16
N LEU A 86 -25.81 15.42 15.17
CA LEU A 86 -24.87 14.57 15.90
C LEU A 86 -24.31 13.47 14.98
N VAL A 87 -25.16 12.83 14.18
CA VAL A 87 -24.78 11.83 13.16
C VAL A 87 -23.88 12.45 12.09
N LEU A 88 -24.22 13.66 11.62
CA LEU A 88 -23.38 14.38 10.66
C LEU A 88 -22.02 14.74 11.27
N ALA A 89 -21.98 15.16 12.54
CA ALA A 89 -20.74 15.47 13.25
C ALA A 89 -19.87 14.21 13.46
N HIS A 90 -20.48 13.08 13.82
CA HIS A 90 -19.81 11.78 13.88
C HIS A 90 -19.22 11.38 12.53
N ALA A 91 -20.02 11.47 11.46
CA ALA A 91 -19.58 11.17 10.11
C ALA A 91 -18.42 12.09 9.68
N ALA A 92 -18.47 13.38 10.03
CA ALA A 92 -17.41 14.33 9.75
C ALA A 92 -16.10 14.00 10.50
N ILE A 93 -16.17 13.64 11.78
CA ILE A 93 -15.00 13.21 12.57
C ILE A 93 -14.35 11.99 11.91
N TRP A 94 -15.14 10.94 11.64
CA TRP A 94 -14.63 9.73 11.00
C TRP A 94 -14.06 10.00 9.61
N PHE A 95 -14.69 10.86 8.82
CA PHE A 95 -14.20 11.26 7.51
C PHE A 95 -12.84 11.96 7.59
N VAL A 96 -12.68 12.94 8.49
CA VAL A 96 -11.42 13.68 8.67
C VAL A 96 -10.30 12.74 9.13
N PHE A 97 -10.54 11.90 10.12
CA PHE A 97 -9.52 10.95 10.59
C PHE A 97 -9.21 9.87 9.57
N TYR A 98 -10.18 9.45 8.75
CA TYR A 98 -9.94 8.55 7.63
C TYR A 98 -8.99 9.18 6.60
N LEU A 99 -9.21 10.46 6.23
CA LEU A 99 -8.29 11.18 5.35
C LEU A 99 -6.91 11.36 5.99
N LEU A 100 -6.84 11.61 7.30
CA LEU A 100 -5.57 11.71 8.02
C LEU A 100 -4.79 10.39 7.96
N VAL A 101 -5.44 9.25 8.20
CA VAL A 101 -4.82 7.91 8.06
C VAL A 101 -4.33 7.68 6.63
N SER A 102 -5.11 8.10 5.63
CA SER A 102 -4.70 8.01 4.22
C SER A 102 -3.41 8.81 3.95
N VAL A 103 -3.35 10.06 4.41
CA VAL A 103 -2.16 10.92 4.28
C VAL A 103 -0.95 10.31 4.99
N ILE A 104 -1.12 9.83 6.23
CA ILE A 104 -0.05 9.15 6.99
C ILE A 104 0.48 7.97 6.19
N THR A 105 -0.41 7.11 5.70
CA THR A 105 -0.04 5.92 4.94
C THR A 105 0.70 6.26 3.65
N VAL A 106 0.26 7.28 2.92
CA VAL A 106 0.94 7.76 1.71
C VAL A 106 2.34 8.30 2.05
N PHE A 107 2.46 9.10 3.11
CA PHE A 107 3.74 9.68 3.52
C PHE A 107 4.80 8.62 3.81
N TRP A 108 4.45 7.61 4.62
CA TRP A 108 5.38 6.53 4.95
C TRP A 108 5.69 5.64 3.74
N ASN A 109 4.71 5.35 2.88
CA ASN A 109 4.97 4.66 1.61
C ASN A 109 5.93 5.44 0.71
N ALA A 110 5.79 6.77 0.65
CA ALA A 110 6.74 7.61 -0.10
C ALA A 110 8.16 7.52 0.48
N ALA A 111 8.29 7.54 1.81
CA ALA A 111 9.58 7.41 2.49
C ALA A 111 10.25 6.04 2.25
N ILE A 112 9.47 4.96 2.30
CA ILE A 112 9.95 3.59 1.99
C ILE A 112 10.41 3.53 0.53
N ILE A 113 9.58 4.01 -0.41
CA ILE A 113 9.89 3.97 -1.84
C ILE A 113 11.14 4.80 -2.16
N ALA A 114 11.31 5.97 -1.57
CA ALA A 114 12.50 6.79 -1.75
C ALA A 114 13.78 6.09 -1.27
N SER A 115 13.75 5.53 -0.06
CA SER A 115 14.90 4.80 0.51
C SER A 115 15.19 3.52 -0.25
N ALA A 116 14.15 2.76 -0.60
CA ALA A 116 14.25 1.55 -1.38
C ALA A 116 14.83 1.82 -2.77
N TYR A 117 14.35 2.87 -3.46
CA TYR A 117 14.84 3.22 -4.79
C TYR A 117 16.32 3.62 -4.77
N GLU A 118 16.73 4.43 -3.80
CA GLU A 118 18.14 4.80 -3.61
C GLU A 118 19.00 3.54 -3.42
N ARG A 119 18.61 2.66 -2.50
CA ARG A 119 19.32 1.42 -2.22
C ARG A 119 19.37 0.47 -3.41
N LEU A 120 18.29 0.38 -4.17
CA LEU A 120 18.18 -0.45 -5.37
C LEU A 120 19.06 0.07 -6.51
N SER A 121 19.15 1.40 -6.68
CA SER A 121 19.82 2.05 -7.80
C SER A 121 21.30 2.34 -7.54
N SER A 122 21.63 3.01 -6.44
CA SER A 122 23.02 3.36 -6.09
C SER A 122 23.73 2.26 -5.30
N GLY A 123 22.98 1.35 -4.67
CA GLY A 123 23.55 0.29 -3.85
C GLY A 123 24.19 0.79 -2.54
N THR A 124 23.91 2.04 -2.17
CA THR A 124 24.28 2.64 -0.88
C THR A 124 23.27 2.25 0.20
N ASN A 125 23.64 2.38 1.47
CA ASN A 125 22.70 2.20 2.58
C ASN A 125 22.20 3.59 3.02
N PRO A 126 21.05 4.08 2.51
CA PRO A 126 20.53 5.37 2.93
C PRO A 126 20.15 5.30 4.42
N SER A 127 20.53 6.32 5.19
CA SER A 127 20.08 6.45 6.58
C SER A 127 18.56 6.50 6.68
N PHE A 128 17.97 6.05 7.78
CA PHE A 128 16.54 6.23 8.09
C PHE A 128 15.99 7.66 7.89
N SER A 129 16.79 8.70 8.10
CA SER A 129 16.36 10.09 7.85
C SER A 129 16.23 10.45 6.37
N TYR A 130 16.84 9.67 5.46
CA TYR A 130 16.82 9.95 4.03
C TYR A 130 15.42 9.84 3.45
N GLY A 131 14.72 8.72 3.72
CA GLY A 131 13.36 8.50 3.23
C GLY A 131 12.39 9.55 3.71
N ILE A 132 12.45 9.88 5.01
CA ILE A 132 11.65 10.95 5.62
C ILE A 132 11.97 12.29 4.94
N GLY A 133 13.25 12.61 4.75
CA GLY A 133 13.68 13.85 4.10
C GLY A 133 13.19 13.98 2.66
N GLN A 134 13.12 12.88 1.88
CA GLN A 134 12.56 12.91 0.53
C GLN A 134 11.03 13.05 0.56
N ALA A 135 10.34 12.36 1.47
CA ALA A 135 8.90 12.49 1.61
C ALA A 135 8.49 13.92 2.02
N ILE A 136 9.21 14.55 2.96
CA ILE A 136 8.94 15.93 3.39
C ILE A 136 9.07 16.93 2.23
N LYS A 137 10.04 16.75 1.33
CA LYS A 137 10.21 17.63 0.16
C LYS A 137 9.01 17.58 -0.80
N CYS A 138 8.22 16.51 -0.74
CA CYS A 138 7.02 16.32 -1.56
C CYS A 138 5.74 16.36 -0.70
N LEU A 139 5.79 16.95 0.50
CA LEU A 139 4.66 16.97 1.44
C LEU A 139 3.38 17.57 0.84
N PRO A 140 3.40 18.69 0.09
CA PRO A 140 2.19 19.22 -0.53
C PRO A 140 1.52 18.22 -1.50
N GLN A 141 2.32 17.54 -2.33
CA GLN A 141 1.84 16.53 -3.27
C GLN A 141 1.31 15.30 -2.54
N ILE A 142 1.96 14.89 -1.44
CA ILE A 142 1.52 13.78 -0.57
C ILE A 142 0.19 14.11 0.10
N LEU A 143 -0.01 15.34 0.58
CA LEU A 143 -1.28 15.77 1.19
C LEU A 143 -2.42 15.72 0.17
N VAL A 144 -2.22 16.32 -1.00
CA VAL A 144 -3.21 16.30 -2.08
C VAL A 144 -3.51 14.85 -2.50
N TRP A 145 -2.48 14.02 -2.67
CA TRP A 145 -2.67 12.62 -3.02
C TRP A 145 -3.37 11.81 -1.93
N GLY A 146 -3.02 12.01 -0.66
CA GLY A 146 -3.65 11.34 0.47
C GLY A 146 -5.14 11.66 0.57
N VAL A 147 -5.54 12.90 0.29
CA VAL A 147 -6.97 13.28 0.23
C VAL A 147 -7.68 12.63 -0.94
N ILE A 148 -7.09 12.64 -2.13
CA ILE A 148 -7.67 12.01 -3.34
C ILE A 148 -7.80 10.50 -3.12
N ALA A 149 -6.73 9.84 -2.69
CA ALA A 149 -6.71 8.40 -2.45
C ALA A 149 -7.64 7.99 -1.31
N GLY A 150 -7.74 8.82 -0.26
CA GLY A 150 -8.68 8.62 0.83
C GLY A 150 -10.12 8.69 0.33
N THR A 151 -10.47 9.77 -0.39
CA THR A 151 -11.83 9.96 -0.92
C THR A 151 -12.24 8.84 -1.87
N VAL A 152 -11.37 8.46 -2.82
CA VAL A 152 -11.68 7.37 -3.76
C VAL A 152 -11.74 6.02 -3.05
N GLY A 153 -10.83 5.76 -2.11
CA GLY A 153 -10.86 4.55 -1.29
C GLY A 153 -12.15 4.43 -0.47
N LEU A 154 -12.66 5.54 0.07
CA LEU A 154 -13.95 5.58 0.76
C LEU A 154 -15.10 5.28 -0.21
N PHE A 155 -15.09 5.89 -1.40
CA PHE A 155 -16.11 5.65 -2.42
C PHE A 155 -16.18 4.17 -2.84
N ILE A 156 -15.02 3.54 -3.06
CA ILE A 156 -14.94 2.10 -3.37
C ILE A 156 -15.49 1.27 -2.20
N LYS A 157 -15.12 1.58 -0.95
CA LYS A 157 -15.64 0.88 0.23
C LYS A 157 -17.16 1.01 0.40
N ILE A 158 -17.73 2.18 0.06
CA ILE A 158 -19.19 2.37 0.09
C ILE A 158 -19.86 1.48 -0.97
N LEU A 159 -19.31 1.42 -2.19
CA LEU A 159 -19.82 0.53 -3.24
C LEU A 159 -19.73 -0.94 -2.85
N GLU A 160 -18.62 -1.34 -2.24
CA GLU A 160 -18.44 -2.71 -1.71
C GLU A 160 -19.45 -3.02 -0.60
N GLY A 161 -19.72 -2.06 0.30
CA GLY A 161 -20.73 -2.18 1.34
C GLY A 161 -22.14 -2.40 0.77
N LEU A 162 -22.51 -1.66 -0.27
CA LEU A 162 -23.79 -1.83 -0.99
C LEU A 162 -23.88 -3.17 -1.75
N ALA A 163 -22.75 -3.69 -2.25
CA ALA A 163 -22.72 -5.00 -2.90
C ALA A 163 -22.99 -6.15 -1.90
N HIS A 164 -22.51 -5.99 -0.66
CA HIS A 164 -22.61 -7.01 0.38
C HIS A 164 -23.81 -6.83 1.31
N SER A 165 -24.51 -5.70 1.27
CA SER A 165 -25.70 -5.47 2.09
C SER A 165 -26.78 -6.52 1.78
N GLU A 166 -27.24 -7.22 2.81
CA GLU A 166 -28.28 -8.25 2.70
C GLU A 166 -29.65 -7.66 2.31
N ASP A 167 -29.88 -6.39 2.64
CA ASP A 167 -31.12 -5.65 2.39
C ASP A 167 -31.28 -5.15 0.94
N ALA A 168 -30.23 -5.23 0.12
CA ALA A 168 -30.27 -4.76 -1.26
C ALA A 168 -30.84 -5.83 -2.21
N PRO A 169 -31.65 -5.43 -3.22
CA PRO A 169 -32.15 -6.36 -4.23
C PRO A 169 -31.00 -7.15 -4.90
N PRO A 170 -31.15 -8.47 -5.13
CA PRO A 170 -30.12 -9.29 -5.77
C PRO A 170 -29.47 -8.71 -7.04
N PRO A 171 -30.21 -8.09 -7.99
CA PRO A 171 -29.58 -7.49 -9.17
C PRO A 171 -28.71 -6.27 -8.83
N LEU A 172 -29.09 -5.47 -7.83
CA LEU A 172 -28.30 -4.31 -7.39
C LEU A 172 -26.96 -4.75 -6.80
N ARG A 173 -26.95 -5.84 -6.03
CA ARG A 173 -25.75 -6.42 -5.42
C ARG A 173 -24.76 -6.91 -6.47
N ILE A 174 -25.24 -7.60 -7.50
CA ILE A 174 -24.38 -8.11 -8.59
C ILE A 174 -23.77 -6.93 -9.38
N ILE A 175 -24.57 -5.92 -9.70
CA ILE A 175 -24.10 -4.73 -10.44
C ILE A 175 -23.08 -3.95 -9.60
N ALA A 176 -23.38 -3.69 -8.32
CA ALA A 176 -22.47 -3.01 -7.41
C ALA A 176 -21.17 -3.80 -7.22
N GLY A 177 -21.25 -5.13 -7.09
CA GLY A 177 -20.09 -6.01 -7.00
C GLY A 177 -19.21 -5.94 -8.25
N LEU A 178 -19.79 -6.04 -9.45
CA LEU A 178 -19.03 -5.95 -10.70
C LEU A 178 -18.43 -4.55 -10.91
N ALA A 179 -19.19 -3.50 -10.60
CA ALA A 179 -18.72 -2.12 -10.68
C ALA A 179 -17.53 -1.87 -9.72
N SER A 180 -17.65 -2.28 -8.46
CA SER A 180 -16.58 -2.14 -7.47
C SER A 180 -15.30 -2.88 -7.90
N PHE A 181 -15.44 -4.09 -8.47
CA PHE A 181 -14.31 -4.85 -8.97
C PHE A 181 -13.59 -4.15 -10.15
N ILE A 182 -14.35 -3.69 -11.15
CA ILE A 182 -13.77 -3.00 -12.32
C ILE A 182 -13.12 -1.68 -11.91
N ILE A 183 -13.82 -0.89 -11.07
CA ILE A 183 -13.30 0.39 -10.57
C ILE A 183 -12.06 0.16 -9.71
N GLY A 184 -12.06 -0.87 -8.86
CA GLY A 184 -10.91 -1.25 -8.04
C GLY A 184 -9.68 -1.59 -8.88
N ILE A 185 -9.84 -2.39 -9.95
CA ILE A 185 -8.75 -2.71 -10.88
C ILE A 185 -8.27 -1.46 -11.61
N ALA A 186 -9.20 -0.66 -12.16
CA ALA A 186 -8.84 0.56 -12.87
C ALA A 186 -8.08 1.54 -11.95
N TRP A 187 -8.56 1.68 -10.72
CA TRP A 187 -7.91 2.48 -9.69
C TRP A 187 -6.51 1.96 -9.38
N TRP A 188 -6.35 0.66 -9.14
CA TRP A 188 -5.04 0.06 -8.90
C TRP A 188 -4.06 0.32 -10.05
N ILE A 189 -4.48 0.13 -11.30
CA ILE A 189 -3.67 0.41 -12.51
C ILE A 189 -3.22 1.88 -12.55
N VAL A 190 -4.16 2.80 -12.31
CA VAL A 190 -3.89 4.24 -12.37
C VAL A 190 -2.95 4.68 -11.25
N THR A 191 -3.09 4.08 -10.07
CA THR A 191 -2.43 4.55 -8.85
C THR A 191 -1.11 3.86 -8.53
N PHE A 192 -0.82 2.71 -9.15
CA PHE A 192 0.31 1.86 -8.79
C PHE A 192 1.65 2.61 -8.71
N PHE A 193 1.97 3.46 -9.69
CA PHE A 193 3.22 4.23 -9.73
C PHE A 193 3.07 5.71 -9.31
N VAL A 194 1.93 6.14 -8.80
CA VAL A 194 1.73 7.55 -8.41
C VAL A 194 2.68 7.96 -7.28
N ILE A 195 2.85 7.14 -6.25
CA ILE A 195 3.76 7.46 -5.13
C ILE A 195 5.23 7.54 -5.60
N PRO A 196 5.77 6.56 -6.36
CA PRO A 196 7.08 6.70 -7.00
C PRO A 196 7.22 7.98 -7.85
N MET A 197 6.22 8.31 -8.67
CA MET A 197 6.23 9.53 -9.48
C MET A 197 6.28 10.81 -8.63
N ILE A 198 5.57 10.85 -7.50
CA ILE A 198 5.59 12.00 -6.59
C ILE A 198 6.95 12.13 -5.91
N VAL A 199 7.48 11.04 -5.35
CA VAL A 199 8.66 11.14 -4.46
C VAL A 199 9.99 11.13 -5.23
N LEU A 200 10.06 10.42 -6.36
CA LEU A 200 11.31 10.27 -7.13
C LEU A 200 11.40 11.30 -8.25
N GLU A 201 10.30 11.58 -8.95
CA GLU A 201 10.26 12.49 -10.10
C GLU A 201 9.71 13.87 -9.74
N ARG A 202 9.25 14.07 -8.50
CA ARG A 202 8.61 15.32 -8.03
C ARG A 202 7.45 15.77 -8.91
N SER A 203 6.78 14.82 -9.56
CA SER A 203 5.64 15.07 -10.43
C SER A 203 4.42 15.52 -9.61
N GLY A 204 3.59 16.38 -10.21
CA GLY A 204 2.27 16.70 -9.65
C GLY A 204 1.34 15.50 -9.71
N VAL A 205 0.33 15.44 -8.84
CA VAL A 205 -0.53 14.26 -8.67
C VAL A 205 -1.22 13.84 -9.98
N LEU A 206 -1.80 14.79 -10.72
CA LEU A 206 -2.53 14.50 -11.98
C LEU A 206 -1.60 14.01 -13.10
N ASP A 207 -0.43 14.64 -13.24
CA ASP A 207 0.60 14.20 -14.20
C ASP A 207 1.15 12.81 -13.81
N GLY A 208 1.34 12.58 -12.51
CA GLY A 208 1.74 11.30 -11.94
C GLY A 208 0.75 10.17 -12.25
N MET A 209 -0.56 10.42 -12.17
CA MET A 209 -1.60 9.45 -12.54
C MET A 209 -1.54 9.11 -14.04
N GLY A 210 -1.39 10.11 -14.90
CA GLY A 210 -1.24 9.91 -16.35
C GLY A 210 -0.04 9.02 -16.68
N LYS A 211 1.15 9.39 -16.19
CA LYS A 211 2.40 8.63 -16.40
C LYS A 211 2.39 7.26 -15.73
N SER A 212 1.73 7.14 -14.58
CA SER A 212 1.58 5.87 -13.86
C SER A 212 0.88 4.82 -14.73
N THR A 213 -0.22 5.19 -15.41
CA THR A 213 -0.90 4.25 -16.32
C THR A 213 -0.02 3.80 -17.50
N GLU A 214 0.82 4.69 -18.03
CA GLU A 214 1.72 4.36 -19.13
C GLU A 214 2.81 3.39 -18.67
N LEU A 215 3.44 3.67 -17.52
CA LEU A 215 4.45 2.79 -16.92
C LEU A 215 3.83 1.42 -16.58
N PHE A 216 2.64 1.40 -16.00
CA PHE A 216 1.93 0.18 -15.66
C PHE A 216 1.63 -0.70 -16.88
N LYS A 217 1.21 -0.11 -18.02
CA LYS A 217 1.02 -0.88 -19.26
C LYS A 217 2.31 -1.56 -19.73
N ARG A 218 3.47 -0.93 -19.50
CA ARG A 218 4.79 -1.50 -19.84
C ARG A 218 5.17 -2.66 -18.92
N THR A 219 4.70 -2.68 -17.67
CA THR A 219 5.04 -3.68 -16.65
C THR A 219 3.89 -4.54 -16.15
N TRP A 220 2.70 -4.48 -16.77
CA TRP A 220 1.48 -5.19 -16.35
C TRP A 220 1.72 -6.62 -15.83
N GLY A 221 2.42 -7.44 -16.61
CA GLY A 221 2.64 -8.85 -16.25
C GLY A 221 3.60 -9.02 -15.08
N GLU A 222 4.63 -8.18 -15.03
CA GLU A 222 5.58 -8.11 -13.92
C GLU A 222 4.93 -7.60 -12.63
N ASP A 223 4.11 -6.56 -12.71
CA ASP A 223 3.42 -5.93 -11.57
C ASP A 223 2.41 -6.91 -10.94
N VAL A 224 1.55 -7.51 -11.76
CA VAL A 224 0.56 -8.51 -11.30
C VAL A 224 1.26 -9.71 -10.68
N ALA A 225 2.29 -10.25 -11.33
CA ALA A 225 3.02 -11.40 -10.80
C ALA A 225 3.74 -11.06 -9.50
N SER A 226 4.31 -9.86 -9.36
CA SER A 226 4.96 -9.43 -8.12
C SER A 226 3.95 -9.27 -6.98
N HIS A 227 2.80 -8.64 -7.23
CA HIS A 227 1.76 -8.47 -6.22
C HIS A 227 1.16 -9.81 -5.78
N VAL A 228 0.78 -10.67 -6.74
CA VAL A 228 0.22 -12.00 -6.45
C VAL A 228 1.22 -12.89 -5.71
N SER A 229 2.49 -12.88 -6.12
CA SER A 229 3.52 -13.69 -5.45
C SER A 229 3.80 -13.24 -4.02
N THR A 230 3.84 -11.93 -3.79
CA THR A 230 4.02 -11.36 -2.45
C THR A 230 2.84 -11.76 -1.55
N GLY A 231 1.61 -11.64 -2.04
CA GLY A 231 0.41 -12.06 -1.32
C GLY A 231 0.37 -13.56 -1.03
N LEU A 232 0.72 -14.40 -2.00
CA LEU A 232 0.75 -15.86 -1.82
C LEU A 232 1.80 -16.30 -0.79
N LEU A 233 2.98 -15.67 -0.80
CA LEU A 233 4.00 -15.90 0.23
C LEU A 233 3.53 -15.44 1.62
N MET A 234 2.84 -14.30 1.71
CA MET A 234 2.25 -13.83 2.96
C MET A 234 1.20 -14.81 3.49
N ILE A 235 0.28 -15.27 2.65
CA ILE A 235 -0.74 -16.26 3.03
C ILE A 235 -0.07 -17.56 3.51
N LEU A 236 0.95 -18.05 2.80
CA LEU A 236 1.69 -19.24 3.21
C LEU A 236 2.33 -19.05 4.60
N CYS A 237 2.96 -17.91 4.86
CA CYS A 237 3.52 -17.59 6.18
C CYS A 237 2.43 -17.56 7.28
N ILE A 238 1.28 -16.95 7.00
CA ILE A 238 0.14 -16.90 7.93
C ILE A 238 -0.36 -18.32 8.22
N LEU A 239 -0.54 -19.16 7.19
CA LEU A 239 -0.98 -20.55 7.37
C LEU A 239 0.00 -21.37 8.21
N LEU A 240 1.32 -21.19 8.00
CA LEU A 240 2.34 -21.83 8.82
C LEU A 240 2.29 -21.35 10.28
N LEU A 241 2.07 -20.06 10.52
CA LEU A 241 1.90 -19.53 11.88
C LEU A 241 0.68 -20.13 12.59
N PHE A 242 -0.46 -20.23 11.90
CA PHE A 242 -1.63 -20.92 12.45
C PHE A 242 -1.37 -22.41 12.69
N GLY A 243 -0.67 -23.07 11.76
CA GLY A 243 -0.30 -24.49 11.87
C GLY A 243 0.63 -24.80 13.04
N ILE A 244 1.49 -23.87 13.45
CA ILE A 244 2.37 -24.02 14.62
C ILE A 244 1.67 -23.58 15.91
N SER A 245 0.92 -22.47 15.86
CA SER A 245 0.34 -21.86 17.07
C SER A 245 -0.86 -22.64 17.58
N THR A 246 -1.72 -23.15 16.70
CA THR A 246 -2.96 -23.85 17.11
C THR A 246 -2.68 -25.13 17.92
N PRO A 247 -1.77 -26.04 17.50
CA PRO A 247 -1.43 -27.20 18.32
C PRO A 247 -0.79 -26.83 19.64
N LEU A 248 0.04 -25.78 19.67
CA LEU A 248 0.66 -25.29 20.89
C LEU A 248 -0.39 -24.79 21.90
N MET A 249 -1.43 -24.12 21.42
CA MET A 249 -2.53 -23.66 22.26
C MET A 249 -3.34 -24.79 22.90
N MET A 250 -3.34 -25.98 22.29
CA MET A 250 -4.01 -27.16 22.82
C MET A 250 -3.20 -27.91 23.87
N ALA A 251 -1.93 -27.53 24.11
CA ALA A 251 -1.01 -28.21 25.01
C ALA A 251 -1.14 -27.81 26.51
N GLY A 252 -2.22 -27.10 26.88
CA GLY A 252 -2.48 -26.59 28.24
C GLY A 252 -2.29 -25.08 28.36
N ASP A 253 -2.45 -24.53 29.58
CA ASP A 253 -2.51 -23.08 29.82
C ASP A 253 -1.25 -22.32 29.36
N VAL A 254 -0.07 -22.88 29.64
CA VAL A 254 1.21 -22.31 29.17
C VAL A 254 1.30 -22.36 27.65
N GLY A 255 0.83 -23.46 27.04
CA GLY A 255 0.75 -23.61 25.59
C GLY A 255 -0.19 -22.60 24.95
N LEU A 256 -1.34 -22.32 25.57
CA LEU A 256 -2.29 -21.28 25.14
C LEU A 256 -1.63 -19.91 25.11
N ILE A 257 -0.97 -19.50 26.18
CA ILE A 257 -0.31 -18.19 26.26
C ILE A 257 0.81 -18.08 25.22
N LEU A 258 1.69 -19.09 25.13
CA LEU A 258 2.78 -19.09 24.15
C LEU A 258 2.26 -19.10 22.72
N GLY A 259 1.24 -19.90 22.42
CA GLY A 259 0.63 -19.95 21.09
C GLY A 259 -0.01 -18.63 20.69
N LEU A 260 -0.70 -17.94 21.60
CA LEU A 260 -1.23 -16.59 21.35
C LEU A 260 -0.13 -15.56 21.09
N ILE A 261 0.96 -15.59 21.86
CA ILE A 261 2.09 -14.68 21.68
C ILE A 261 2.77 -14.91 20.32
N ILE A 262 3.05 -16.17 19.98
CA ILE A 262 3.67 -16.54 18.70
C ILE A 262 2.77 -16.12 17.54
N LEU A 263 1.46 -16.37 17.64
CA LEU A 263 0.50 -15.99 16.60
C LEU A 263 0.44 -14.47 16.45
N ALA A 264 0.28 -13.73 17.55
CA ALA A 264 0.15 -12.27 17.51
C ALA A 264 1.42 -11.58 16.99
N VAL A 265 2.59 -11.93 17.54
CA VAL A 265 3.88 -11.35 17.12
C VAL A 265 4.25 -11.81 15.72
N GLY A 266 4.02 -13.09 15.40
CA GLY A 266 4.28 -13.65 14.08
C GLY A 266 3.44 -12.98 13.00
N LEU A 267 2.14 -12.76 13.24
CA LEU A 267 1.26 -12.05 12.32
C LEU A 267 1.71 -10.60 12.12
N LEU A 268 2.03 -9.89 13.22
CA LEU A 268 2.51 -8.52 13.14
C LEU A 268 3.78 -8.42 12.28
N LEU A 269 4.79 -9.25 12.56
CA LEU A 269 6.05 -9.25 11.81
C LEU A 269 5.84 -9.65 10.35
N THR A 270 4.96 -10.61 10.08
CA THR A 270 4.64 -11.06 8.72
C THR A 270 4.01 -9.92 7.91
N VAL A 271 3.01 -9.23 8.46
CA VAL A 271 2.34 -8.10 7.80
C VAL A 271 3.32 -6.96 7.56
N LEU A 272 4.12 -6.58 8.57
CA LEU A 272 5.14 -5.54 8.42
C LEU A 272 6.17 -5.89 7.34
N PHE A 273 6.65 -7.14 7.35
CA PHE A 273 7.63 -7.61 6.39
C PHE A 273 7.10 -7.58 4.96
N PHE A 274 5.94 -8.21 4.70
CA PHE A 274 5.40 -8.30 3.34
C PHE A 274 4.87 -6.96 2.81
N SER A 275 4.33 -6.09 3.68
CA SER A 275 3.96 -4.72 3.28
C SER A 275 5.19 -3.91 2.85
N THR A 276 6.31 -4.05 3.58
CA THR A 276 7.57 -3.41 3.20
C THR A 276 8.13 -3.99 1.90
N VAL A 277 8.09 -5.32 1.73
CA VAL A 277 8.49 -6.01 0.49
C VAL A 277 7.69 -5.51 -0.71
N GLU A 278 6.39 -5.29 -0.55
CA GLU A 278 5.54 -4.76 -1.62
C GLU A 278 5.98 -3.34 -2.04
N ALA A 279 6.23 -2.46 -1.07
CA ALA A 279 6.70 -1.10 -1.35
C ALA A 279 8.08 -1.09 -2.04
N VAL A 280 9.00 -1.94 -1.60
CA VAL A 280 10.32 -2.12 -2.25
C VAL A 280 10.18 -2.71 -3.65
N SER A 281 9.31 -3.71 -3.83
CA SER A 281 9.07 -4.34 -5.13
C SER A 281 8.50 -3.31 -6.11
N ARG A 282 7.58 -2.44 -5.66
CA ARG A 282 7.06 -1.31 -6.45
C ARG A 282 8.16 -0.33 -6.86
N ALA A 283 9.12 -0.02 -5.98
CA ALA A 283 10.28 0.80 -6.32
C ALA A 283 11.18 0.12 -7.39
N SER A 284 11.40 -1.19 -7.30
CA SER A 284 12.16 -1.94 -8.30
C SER A 284 11.44 -2.02 -9.67
N LEU A 285 10.12 -2.19 -9.65
CA LEU A 285 9.29 -2.19 -10.85
C LEU A 285 9.27 -0.81 -11.50
N PHE A 286 9.24 0.26 -10.69
CA PHE A 286 9.36 1.63 -11.20
C PHE A 286 10.70 1.87 -11.90
N TYR A 287 11.81 1.44 -11.29
CA TYR A 287 13.13 1.49 -11.92
C TYR A 287 13.14 0.74 -13.27
N TYR A 288 12.58 -0.47 -13.30
CA TYR A 288 12.51 -1.27 -14.51
C TYR A 288 11.60 -0.65 -15.59
N ALA A 289 10.44 -0.13 -15.22
CA ALA A 289 9.51 0.53 -16.15
C ALA A 289 10.13 1.76 -16.82
N LYS A 290 11.01 2.48 -16.10
CA LYS A 290 11.71 3.68 -16.58
C LYS A 290 12.93 3.37 -17.41
N THR A 291 13.78 2.43 -16.97
CA THR A 291 15.10 2.20 -17.56
C THR A 291 15.13 1.01 -18.53
N GLY A 292 14.14 0.12 -18.46
CA GLY A 292 14.17 -1.18 -19.14
C GLY A 292 15.24 -2.14 -18.61
N GLN A 293 15.92 -1.76 -17.53
CA GLN A 293 17.00 -2.52 -16.89
C GLN A 293 16.63 -2.84 -15.45
N MET A 294 17.25 -3.87 -14.91
CA MET A 294 17.09 -4.20 -13.50
C MET A 294 17.90 -3.25 -12.63
N PRO A 295 17.46 -2.99 -11.38
CA PRO A 295 18.27 -2.24 -10.44
C PRO A 295 19.59 -2.97 -10.22
N PRO A 296 20.75 -2.27 -10.16
CA PRO A 296 22.06 -2.87 -9.96
C PRO A 296 22.14 -3.80 -8.74
N MET A 297 21.33 -3.55 -7.71
CA MET A 297 21.24 -4.42 -6.53
C MET A 297 20.84 -5.87 -6.87
N ALA A 298 20.07 -6.10 -7.95
CA ALA A 298 19.69 -7.44 -8.39
C ALA A 298 20.89 -8.33 -8.69
N ALA A 299 21.93 -7.77 -9.32
CA ALA A 299 23.17 -8.49 -9.61
C ALA A 299 23.93 -8.83 -8.31
N LYS A 300 23.95 -7.92 -7.34
CA LYS A 300 24.63 -8.13 -6.04
C LYS A 300 24.00 -9.27 -5.23
N VAL A 301 22.69 -9.47 -5.34
CA VAL A 301 21.97 -10.57 -4.67
C VAL A 301 21.83 -11.84 -5.52
N GLY A 302 22.54 -11.92 -6.65
CA GLY A 302 22.56 -13.11 -7.51
C GLY A 302 21.27 -13.36 -8.30
N ILE A 303 20.44 -12.33 -8.49
CA ILE A 303 19.21 -12.43 -9.29
C ILE A 303 19.51 -11.99 -10.73
N SER A 304 19.62 -12.96 -11.63
CA SER A 304 19.77 -12.72 -13.08
C SER A 304 18.41 -12.75 -13.78
N PHE A 305 18.28 -11.99 -14.88
CA PHE A 305 17.02 -11.80 -15.60
C PHE A 305 16.98 -12.57 -16.91
#